data_AF-A0A3Q8II30-F1
#
_entry.id   AF-A0A3Q8II30-F1
#
_cell.length_a   1.000
_cell.length_b   1.000
_cell.length_c   1.000
_cell.angle_alpha   90.00
_cell.angle_beta   90.00
_cell.angle_gamma   90.00
#
_symmetry.space_group_name_H-M   'P 1'
#
loop_
_entity.id
_entity.type
_entity.pdbx_description
1 polymer ?
#
loop_
_entity_poly.entity_id
_entity_poly.type
_entity_poly.pdbx_seq_one_letter_code
_entity_poly.pdbx_strand_id
1 'polypeptide(L)' 'MASPAATELESIVTDWLARAFDMLEATSWGSTGGGVLQPTASEATVLALLATESRALGKFATSEETAIEQARLPP' A
#
# COMPACT_ATOMS: atom_id res chain seq x y z
N MET A 1 -15.39 -13.34 5.35
CA MET A 1 -15.39 -13.09 6.81
C MET A 1 -14.21 -12.18 7.10
N ALA A 2 -14.40 -11.11 7.88
CA ALA A 2 -13.32 -10.20 8.30
C ALA A 2 -12.96 -10.49 9.76
N SER A 3 -11.67 -10.48 10.11
CA SER A 3 -11.16 -10.71 11.47
C SER A 3 -10.30 -9.51 11.89
N PRO A 4 -10.82 -8.59 12.72
CA PRO A 4 -10.08 -7.40 13.16
C PRO A 4 -8.77 -7.75 13.87
N ALA A 5 -8.80 -8.77 14.73
CA ALA A 5 -7.62 -9.23 15.46
C ALA A 5 -6.50 -9.76 14.54
N ALA A 6 -6.86 -10.33 13.37
CA ALA A 6 -5.84 -10.79 12.42
C ALA A 6 -5.11 -9.62 11.77
N THR A 7 -5.83 -8.56 11.39
CA THR A 7 -5.25 -7.35 10.79
C THR A 7 -4.42 -6.54 11.80
N GLU A 8 -4.84 -6.48 13.06
CA GLU A 8 -4.03 -5.88 14.14
C GLU A 8 -2.73 -6.65 14.36
N LEU A 9 -2.80 -7.99 14.40
CA LEU A 9 -1.62 -8.83 14.55
C LEU A 9 -0.66 -8.71 13.37
N GLU A 10 -1.17 -8.66 12.15
CA GLU A 10 -0.37 -8.46 10.94
C GLU A 10 0.44 -7.16 11.00
N SER A 11 -0.17 -6.08 11.47
CA SER A 11 0.51 -4.78 11.63
C SER A 11 1.65 -4.87 12.65
N ILE A 12 1.44 -5.54 13.78
CA ILE A 12 2.46 -5.73 14.82
C ILE A 12 3.62 -6.60 14.32
N VAL A 13 3.30 -7.72 13.66
CA VAL A 13 4.31 -8.66 13.15
C VAL A 13 5.17 -8.03 12.07
N THR A 14 4.58 -7.25 11.17
CA THR A 14 5.33 -6.54 10.12
C THR A 14 6.21 -5.42 10.68
N ASP A 15 5.81 -4.75 11.76
CA ASP A 15 6.68 -3.78 12.46
C ASP A 15 7.88 -4.45 13.14
N TRP A 16 7.67 -5.60 13.79
CA TRP A 16 8.77 -6.40 14.35
C TRP A 16 9.74 -6.87 13.27
N LEU A 17 9.23 -7.28 12.11
CA LEU A 17 10.06 -7.69 10.97
C LEU A 17 10.92 -6.53 10.44
N ALA A 18 10.33 -5.35 10.29
CA ALA A 18 11.05 -4.15 9.86
C ALA A 18 12.20 -3.80 10.82
N ARG A 19 11.96 -3.89 12.14
CA ARG A 19 12.98 -3.69 13.17
C ARG A 19 14.06 -4.77 13.15
N ALA A 20 13.69 -6.02 12.88
CA ALA A 20 14.65 -7.12 12.78
C ALA A 20 15.59 -6.98 11.58
N PHE A 21 15.14 -6.31 10.51
CA PHE A 21 15.95 -6.00 9.33
C PHE A 21 16.59 -4.61 9.34
N ASP A 22 16.51 -3.88 10.47
CA ASP A 22 17.07 -2.53 10.62
C ASP A 22 16.58 -1.55 9.54
N MET A 23 15.29 -1.64 9.18
CA MET A 23 14.67 -0.74 8.21
C MET A 23 14.42 0.65 8.81
N LEU A 24 14.32 1.66 7.95
CA LEU A 24 14.01 3.04 8.34
C LEU A 24 12.70 3.13 9.14
N GLU A 25 12.66 3.95 10.19
CA GLU A 25 11.43 4.15 10.98
C GLU A 25 10.23 4.62 10.14
N ALA A 26 10.49 5.30 9.02
CA ALA A 26 9.46 5.72 8.05
C ALA A 26 8.69 4.56 7.40
N THR A 27 9.14 3.30 7.55
CA THR A 27 8.42 2.10 7.09
C THR A 27 7.54 1.46 8.18
N SER A 28 7.52 2.01 9.40
CA SER A 28 6.68 1.51 10.50
C SER A 28 5.23 1.98 10.38
N TRP A 29 4.29 1.14 10.85
CA TRP A 29 2.87 1.46 10.99
C TRP A 29 2.57 2.63 11.94
N GLY A 30 3.51 3.00 12.82
CA GLY A 30 3.40 4.20 13.67
C GLY A 30 3.79 5.51 12.98
N SER A 31 4.14 5.46 11.70
CA SER A 31 4.68 6.59 10.93
C SER A 31 3.88 6.86 9.64
N THR A 32 4.55 7.29 8.56
CA THR A 32 3.98 7.46 7.23
C THR A 32 3.96 6.18 6.39
N GLY A 33 4.51 5.08 6.90
CA GLY A 33 4.65 3.80 6.20
C GLY A 33 3.86 2.66 6.82
N GLY A 34 4.28 1.44 6.50
CA GLY A 34 3.70 0.19 6.99
C GLY A 34 4.15 -1.00 6.16
N GLY A 35 3.62 -2.18 6.50
CA GLY A 35 3.92 -3.43 5.79
C GLY A 35 2.76 -4.40 5.83
N VAL A 36 2.60 -5.21 4.77
CA VAL A 36 1.52 -6.20 4.63
C VAL A 36 2.12 -7.57 4.33
N LEU A 37 1.54 -8.63 4.88
CA LEU A 37 1.91 -10.01 4.60
C LEU A 37 1.16 -10.47 3.35
N GLN A 38 1.91 -10.76 2.30
CA GLN A 38 1.37 -11.33 1.06
C GLN A 38 1.60 -12.84 1.02
N PRO A 39 0.71 -13.61 0.37
CA PRO A 39 0.87 -15.06 0.20
C PRO A 39 2.21 -15.44 -0.45
N THR A 40 2.72 -14.61 -1.37
CA THR A 40 3.99 -14.83 -2.05
C THR A 40 4.77 -13.54 -2.28
N ALA A 41 6.09 -13.66 -2.41
CA ALA A 41 6.95 -12.53 -2.78
C ALA A 41 6.66 -12.00 -4.19
N SER A 42 6.27 -12.88 -5.13
CA SER A 42 5.91 -12.49 -6.50
C SER A 42 4.67 -11.59 -6.51
N GLU A 43 3.66 -11.90 -5.70
CA GLU A 43 2.45 -11.10 -5.56
C GLU A 43 2.76 -9.73 -4.95
N ALA A 44 3.55 -9.68 -3.86
CA ALA A 44 4.01 -8.42 -3.28
C ALA A 44 4.75 -7.54 -4.30
N THR A 45 5.59 -8.15 -5.15
CA THR A 45 6.33 -7.42 -6.19
C THR A 45 5.40 -6.83 -7.25
N VAL A 46 4.44 -7.61 -7.75
CA VAL A 46 3.47 -7.13 -8.75
C VAL A 46 2.61 -6.01 -8.19
N LEU A 47 2.14 -6.13 -6.94
CA LEU A 47 1.36 -5.06 -6.28
C LEU A 47 2.18 -3.78 -6.09
N ALA A 48 3.45 -3.89 -5.72
CA ALA A 48 4.34 -2.74 -5.60
C ALA A 48 4.56 -2.03 -6.95
N LEU A 49 4.73 -2.79 -8.03
CA LEU A 49 4.85 -2.25 -9.39
C LEU A 49 3.54 -1.59 -9.85
N LEU A 50 2.40 -2.24 -9.63
CA LEU A 50 1.09 -1.70 -9.98
C LEU A 50 0.79 -0.40 -9.22
N ALA A 51 1.05 -0.36 -7.91
CA ALA A 51 0.89 0.86 -7.11
C ALA A 51 1.79 2.00 -7.62
N THR A 52 2.99 1.66 -8.08
CA THR A 52 3.93 2.62 -8.69
C THR A 52 3.43 3.10 -10.04
N GLU A 53 2.92 2.21 -10.89
CA GLU A 53 2.32 2.53 -12.19
C GLU A 53 1.12 3.45 -12.03
N SER A 54 0.17 3.12 -11.14
CA SER A 54 -0.99 3.97 -10.86
C SER A 54 -0.57 5.36 -10.38
N ARG A 55 0.47 5.44 -9.52
CA ARG A 55 1.01 6.72 -9.05
C ARG A 55 1.73 7.49 -10.17
N ALA A 56 2.41 6.81 -11.09
CA ALA A 56 3.08 7.43 -12.22
C ALA A 56 2.06 7.98 -13.23
N LEU A 57 1.10 7.16 -13.65
CA LEU A 57 0.03 7.55 -14.57
C LEU A 57 -0.80 8.70 -14.00
N GLY A 58 -1.14 8.67 -12.70
CA GLY A 58 -1.85 9.76 -12.04
C GLY A 58 -1.09 11.11 -12.02
N LYS A 59 0.24 11.11 -12.21
CA LYS A 59 1.03 12.35 -12.37
C LYS A 59 1.03 12.88 -13.80
N PHE A 60 0.82 12.01 -14.78
CA PHE A 60 0.83 12.36 -16.21
C PHE A 60 -0.57 12.56 -16.80
N ALA A 61 -1.62 12.10 -16.11
CA ALA A 61 -3.00 12.41 -16.45
C ALA A 61 -3.16 13.94 -16.48
N THR A 62 -3.39 14.49 -17.67
CA THR A 62 -3.70 15.90 -17.87
C THR A 62 -4.99 16.26 -17.15
N SER A 63 -5.12 17.51 -16.70
CA SER A 63 -6.25 17.99 -15.87
C SER A 63 -7.64 17.68 -16.45
N GLU A 64 -7.77 17.48 -17.75
CA GLU A 64 -9.01 17.11 -18.43
C GLU A 64 -9.45 15.64 -18.20
N GLU A 65 -8.50 14.71 -18.06
CA GLU A 65 -8.80 13.27 -17.91
C GLU A 65 -9.18 12.92 -16.46
N THR A 66 -8.54 13.56 -15.48
CA THR A 66 -8.90 13.48 -14.05
C THR A 66 -10.31 14.00 -13.76
N ALA A 67 -10.79 15.02 -14.49
CA ALA A 67 -12.14 15.56 -14.31
C ALA A 67 -13.22 14.57 -14.80
N ILE A 68 -12.92 13.81 -15.86
CA ILE A 68 -13.82 12.78 -16.40
C ILE A 68 -13.86 11.54 -15.49
N GLU A 69 -12.73 11.16 -14.90
CA GLU A 69 -12.67 10.01 -13.98
C GLU A 69 -13.33 10.30 -12.63
N GLN A 70 -13.17 11.51 -12.07
CA GLN A 70 -13.91 11.92 -10.87
C GLN A 70 -15.41 12.04 -11.08
N ALA A 71 -15.86 12.41 -12.28
CA ALA A 71 -17.29 12.45 -12.63
C ALA A 71 -17.90 11.06 -12.87
N ARG A 72 -17.08 10.01 -13.03
CA ARG A 72 -17.52 8.63 -13.32
C ARG A 72 -17.74 7.77 -12.08
N LEU A 73 -17.28 8.20 -10.91
CA LEU A 73 -17.52 7.49 -9.64
C LEU A 73 -18.96 7.76 -9.15
N PRO A 74 -19.79 6.75 -8.82
CA PRO A 74 -21.12 6.98 -8.25
C PRO A 74 -21.03 7.62 -6.84
N PRO A 75 -22.08 8.34 -6.39
CA PRO A 75 -22.10 9.07 -5.12
C PRO A 75 -22.01 8.17 -3.88
#